data_AF-Q2JDL6-F1
#
_entry.id   AF-Q2JDL6-F1
#
_cell.length_a   1.000
_cell.length_b   1.000
_cell.length_c   1.000
_cell.angle_alpha   90.00
_cell.angle_beta   90.00
_cell.angle_gamma   90.00
#
_symmetry.space_group_name_H-M   'P 1'
#
loop_
_entity.id
_entity.type
_entity.pdbx_description
1 polymer ?
#
loop_
_entity_poly.entity_id
_entity_poly.type
_entity_poly.pdbx_seq_one_letter_code
_entity_poly.pdbx_strand_id
1 'polypeptide(L)'
;MIEAQGFTASPGHPDLGRPGSGLDVVDVRRIEAVCAPLRALRTEGLLAGLFDGLDEAAALVDLVARYCVLDHAALLIAVDDFEAALAALPALGVRPSALVPSVIVKARLAERYAVRAELLDVRLTHAALRSDAGADRTLEIFMLRRTPGLPAGLIEQERVFELERHFAMRLPDPNPIIIEGLRWVLRTRAEFHWDGGGYNPHDRPAAGGTSVLYFLRLAPDGKGGVCRERLEIKFFGDFSAIADTHLAPCADGARSWEVPPGAPHAWSTRPRGV
;
A
#
# COMPACT_ATOMS: atom_id res chain seq x y z
N MET A 1 21.63 -6.66 -22.49
CA MET A 1 22.47 -5.98 -21.50
C MET A 1 21.97 -4.56 -21.37
N ILE A 2 21.12 -4.31 -20.38
CA ILE A 2 20.66 -2.96 -20.04
C ILE A 2 21.30 -2.66 -18.69
N GLU A 3 22.13 -1.63 -18.66
CA GLU A 3 22.86 -1.20 -17.47
C GLU A 3 21.88 -0.72 -16.39
N ALA A 4 22.07 -1.20 -15.17
CA ALA A 4 21.40 -0.70 -13.98
C ALA A 4 21.79 0.78 -13.79
N GLN A 5 20.84 1.68 -14.06
CA GLN A 5 21.02 3.09 -13.75
C GLN A 5 20.96 3.28 -12.24
N GLY A 6 22.12 3.60 -11.67
CA GLY A 6 22.29 3.94 -10.27
C GLY A 6 21.38 5.09 -9.86
N PHE A 7 20.61 4.86 -8.80
CA PHE A 7 19.76 5.83 -8.14
C PHE A 7 20.64 6.93 -7.52
N THR A 8 20.71 8.10 -8.15
CA THR A 8 21.35 9.28 -7.56
C THR A 8 20.41 9.87 -6.51
N ALA A 9 20.84 9.87 -5.24
CA ALA A 9 20.13 10.52 -4.16
C ALA A 9 19.86 12.00 -4.49
N SER A 10 18.62 12.45 -4.31
CA SER A 10 18.32 13.89 -4.31
C SER A 10 19.14 14.60 -3.23
N PRO A 11 19.54 15.87 -3.44
CA PRO A 11 20.18 16.65 -2.39
C PRO A 11 19.21 16.77 -1.22
N GLY A 12 19.58 16.16 -0.08
CA GLY A 12 18.71 16.10 1.10
C GLY A 12 18.31 17.50 1.56
N HIS A 13 17.03 17.66 1.89
CA HIS A 13 16.52 18.90 2.46
C HIS A 13 17.14 19.10 3.86
N PRO A 14 17.93 20.16 4.10
CA PRO A 14 18.83 20.25 5.26
C PRO A 14 18.13 20.35 6.63
N ASP A 15 16.80 20.52 6.66
CA ASP A 15 15.99 20.61 7.88
C ASP A 15 15.04 19.43 8.12
N LEU A 16 14.89 18.49 7.16
CA LEU A 16 14.03 17.32 7.35
C LEU A 16 14.80 16.20 8.07
N GLY A 17 14.15 15.56 9.05
CA GLY A 17 14.77 14.50 9.87
C GLY A 17 15.58 15.00 11.07
N ARG A 18 15.60 16.31 11.34
CA ARG A 18 16.14 16.88 12.58
C ARG A 18 15.12 16.74 13.73
N PRO A 19 15.57 16.71 15.01
CA PRO A 19 14.66 16.86 16.14
C PRO A 19 13.78 18.10 15.96
N GLY A 20 12.45 17.93 15.98
CA GLY A 20 11.50 19.02 15.76
C GLY A 20 11.04 19.27 14.31
N SER A 21 11.55 18.52 13.32
CA SER A 21 11.16 18.66 11.91
C SER A 21 9.81 18.00 11.54
N GLY A 22 9.07 17.47 12.52
CA GLY A 22 7.78 16.80 12.34
C GLY A 22 7.86 15.38 11.75
N LEU A 23 8.92 15.06 11.01
CA LEU A 23 9.15 13.75 10.38
C LEU A 23 10.50 13.17 10.78
N ASP A 24 10.53 11.87 11.05
CA ASP A 24 11.76 11.13 11.28
C ASP A 24 12.51 10.89 9.95
N VAL A 25 13.86 10.87 9.99
CA VAL A 25 14.70 10.71 8.79
C VAL A 25 14.44 9.40 8.05
N VAL A 26 14.06 8.33 8.75
CA VAL A 26 13.71 7.05 8.11
C VAL A 26 12.41 7.19 7.32
N ASP A 27 11.40 7.84 7.90
CA ASP A 27 10.12 8.05 7.23
C ASP A 27 10.22 9.04 6.07
N VAL A 28 11.10 10.05 6.16
CA VAL A 28 11.43 10.93 5.02
C VAL A 28 11.95 10.11 3.84
N ARG A 29 12.95 9.25 4.06
CA ARG A 29 13.51 8.39 2.99
C ARG A 29 12.47 7.45 2.39
N ARG A 30 11.56 6.92 3.23
CA ARG A 30 10.47 6.04 2.77
C ARG A 30 9.45 6.80 1.93
N ILE A 31 9.07 8.01 2.33
CA ILE A 31 8.20 8.88 1.52
C ILE A 31 8.86 9.19 0.17
N GLU A 32 10.13 9.56 0.17
CA GLU A 32 10.88 9.85 -1.07
C GLU A 32 10.96 8.61 -1.98
N ALA A 33 11.22 7.43 -1.42
CA ALA A 33 11.27 6.18 -2.15
C ALA A 33 9.94 5.80 -2.81
N VAL A 34 8.80 6.14 -2.20
CA VAL A 34 7.47 5.95 -2.80
C VAL A 34 7.15 7.06 -3.81
N CYS A 35 7.54 8.30 -3.53
CA CYS A 35 7.30 9.43 -4.43
C CYS A 35 8.08 9.32 -5.74
N ALA A 36 9.31 8.82 -5.71
CA ALA A 36 10.17 8.74 -6.89
C ALA A 36 9.53 7.98 -8.07
N PRO A 37 9.08 6.71 -7.92
CA PRO A 37 8.39 6.00 -9.01
C PRO A 37 7.04 6.66 -9.36
N LEU A 38 6.32 7.22 -8.38
CA LEU A 38 5.03 7.87 -8.63
C LEU A 38 5.18 9.16 -9.46
N ARG A 39 6.33 9.86 -9.35
CA ARG A 39 6.68 11.02 -10.19
C ARG A 39 7.09 10.62 -11.60
N ALA A 40 7.96 9.61 -11.71
CA ALA A 40 8.64 9.28 -12.96
C ALA A 40 7.84 8.33 -13.86
N LEU A 41 7.07 7.41 -13.27
CA LEU A 41 6.50 6.29 -14.00
C LEU A 41 5.03 6.50 -14.36
N ARG A 42 4.68 5.98 -15.54
CA ARG A 42 3.29 5.69 -15.91
C ARG A 42 2.90 4.31 -15.37
N THR A 43 1.63 3.95 -15.55
CA THR A 43 1.10 2.65 -15.13
C THR A 43 1.96 1.49 -15.60
N GLU A 44 2.34 1.48 -16.87
CA GLU A 44 3.14 0.44 -17.50
C GLU A 44 4.52 0.32 -16.84
N GLY A 45 5.19 1.45 -16.59
CA GLY A 45 6.51 1.46 -15.95
C GLY A 45 6.46 0.97 -14.50
N LEU A 46 5.40 1.32 -13.77
CA LEU A 46 5.23 0.85 -12.40
C LEU A 46 4.91 -0.65 -12.34
N LEU A 47 4.06 -1.13 -13.24
CA LEU A 47 3.77 -2.55 -13.40
C LEU A 47 5.01 -3.33 -13.85
N ALA A 48 5.84 -2.77 -14.73
CA ALA A 48 7.08 -3.40 -15.16
C ALA A 48 8.05 -3.62 -13.98
N GLY A 49 8.14 -2.66 -13.06
CA GLY A 49 8.87 -2.84 -11.81
C GLY A 49 8.24 -3.89 -10.89
N LEU A 50 6.92 -3.86 -10.73
CA LEU A 50 6.18 -4.84 -9.92
C LEU A 50 6.21 -6.26 -10.49
N PHE A 51 6.39 -6.45 -11.79
CA PHE A 51 6.42 -7.76 -12.43
C PHE A 51 7.82 -8.18 -12.85
N ASP A 52 8.85 -7.43 -12.44
CA ASP A 52 10.23 -7.77 -12.74
C ASP A 52 10.58 -9.18 -12.22
N GLY A 53 11.34 -9.92 -13.02
CA GLY A 53 11.72 -11.30 -12.73
C GLY A 53 10.63 -12.36 -12.96
N LEU A 54 9.39 -12.00 -13.35
CA LEU A 54 8.36 -12.97 -13.72
C LEU A 54 8.49 -13.42 -15.17
N ASP A 55 8.07 -14.66 -15.43
CA ASP A 55 7.85 -15.16 -16.78
C ASP A 55 6.75 -14.36 -17.49
N GLU A 56 6.96 -14.03 -18.77
CA GLU A 56 6.03 -13.24 -19.58
C GLU A 56 5.66 -11.85 -18.99
N ALA A 57 6.53 -11.27 -18.15
CA ALA A 57 6.28 -9.99 -17.48
C ALA A 57 5.75 -8.88 -18.40
N ALA A 58 6.30 -8.74 -19.61
CA ALA A 58 5.84 -7.72 -20.57
C ALA A 58 4.36 -7.93 -20.99
N ALA A 59 3.95 -9.18 -21.25
CA ALA A 59 2.56 -9.48 -21.60
C ALA A 59 1.62 -9.26 -20.40
N LEU A 60 2.10 -9.52 -19.19
CA LEU A 60 1.36 -9.26 -17.95
C LEU A 60 1.19 -7.75 -17.72
N VAL A 61 2.23 -6.95 -17.94
CA VAL A 61 2.16 -5.48 -17.91
C VAL A 61 1.10 -4.99 -18.89
N ASP A 62 1.19 -5.40 -20.16
CA ASP A 62 0.25 -4.99 -21.20
C ASP A 62 -1.20 -5.36 -20.86
N LEU A 63 -1.41 -6.56 -20.30
CA LEU A 63 -2.73 -7.01 -19.91
C LEU A 63 -3.31 -6.18 -18.77
N VAL A 64 -2.55 -5.96 -17.70
CA VAL A 64 -3.03 -5.20 -16.53
C VAL A 64 -3.21 -3.73 -16.91
N ALA A 65 -2.26 -3.12 -17.61
CA ALA A 65 -2.34 -1.72 -18.04
C ALA A 65 -3.48 -1.44 -19.04
N ARG A 66 -3.97 -2.46 -19.75
CA ARG A 66 -5.15 -2.34 -20.62
C ARG A 66 -6.43 -2.02 -19.83
N TYR A 67 -6.56 -2.55 -18.61
CA TYR A 67 -7.77 -2.43 -17.80
C TYR A 67 -7.59 -1.47 -16.63
N CYS A 68 -6.37 -1.30 -16.16
CA CYS A 68 -6.06 -0.60 -14.94
C CYS A 68 -5.21 0.64 -15.22
N VAL A 69 -5.45 1.71 -14.46
CA VAL A 69 -4.64 2.92 -14.45
C VAL A 69 -4.05 3.14 -13.07
N LEU A 70 -2.90 3.79 -12.98
CA LEU A 70 -2.26 4.10 -11.71
C LEU A 70 -3.12 5.11 -10.97
N ASP A 71 -3.51 4.79 -9.74
CA ASP A 71 -4.40 5.61 -8.92
C ASP A 71 -3.59 6.36 -7.85
N HIS A 72 -2.99 5.61 -6.92
CA HIS A 72 -2.21 6.16 -5.83
C HIS A 72 -1.10 5.21 -5.37
N ALA A 73 -0.25 5.72 -4.49
CA ALA A 73 0.59 4.90 -3.64
C ALA A 73 0.24 5.19 -2.18
N ALA A 74 0.55 4.28 -1.26
CA ALA A 74 0.35 4.52 0.15
C ALA A 74 1.51 4.01 0.99
N LEU A 75 1.64 4.56 2.21
CA LEU A 75 2.55 4.07 3.24
C LEU A 75 2.11 4.52 4.64
N LEU A 76 2.54 3.77 5.66
CA LEU A 76 2.44 4.15 7.07
C LEU A 76 3.75 4.76 7.58
N ILE A 77 3.65 5.90 8.24
CA ILE A 77 4.74 6.56 8.96
C ILE A 77 4.38 6.73 10.44
N ALA A 78 5.39 6.90 11.29
CA ALA A 78 5.19 7.18 12.70
C ALA A 78 5.56 8.64 13.01
N VAL A 79 4.66 9.33 13.71
CA VAL A 79 4.77 10.78 13.98
C VAL A 79 4.58 11.06 15.46
N ASP A 80 5.22 12.10 15.99
CA ASP A 80 5.01 12.53 17.37
C ASP A 80 3.89 13.58 17.44
N ASP A 81 3.85 14.45 16.44
CA ASP A 81 2.85 15.50 16.26
C ASP A 81 2.33 15.49 14.82
N PHE A 82 1.00 15.42 14.67
CA PHE A 82 0.35 15.32 13.37
C PHE A 82 0.48 16.61 12.54
N GLU A 83 0.36 17.77 13.18
CA GLU A 83 0.38 19.07 12.48
C GLU A 83 1.80 19.41 12.02
N ALA A 84 2.80 19.12 12.85
CA ALA A 84 4.20 19.26 12.48
C ALA A 84 4.56 18.33 11.31
N ALA A 85 4.09 17.07 11.34
CA ALA A 85 4.28 16.14 10.23
C ALA A 85 3.61 16.65 8.95
N LEU A 86 2.37 17.14 9.04
CA LEU A 86 1.62 17.71 7.91
C LEU A 86 2.33 18.92 7.31
N ALA A 87 2.86 19.81 8.15
CA ALA A 87 3.60 21.00 7.74
C ALA A 87 4.95 20.69 7.07
N ALA A 88 5.55 19.53 7.36
CA ALA A 88 6.82 19.11 6.77
C ALA A 88 6.67 18.48 5.37
N LEU A 89 5.51 17.90 5.06
CA LEU A 89 5.24 17.21 3.79
C LEU A 89 5.47 18.07 2.51
N PRO A 90 5.11 19.38 2.47
CA PRO A 90 5.41 20.24 1.33
C PRO A 90 6.89 20.32 0.94
N ALA A 91 7.81 20.22 1.89
CA ALA A 91 9.24 20.20 1.61
C ALA A 91 9.68 18.92 0.88
N LEU A 92 8.88 17.84 0.93
CA LEU A 92 9.08 16.62 0.15
C LEU A 92 8.40 16.68 -1.23
N GLY A 93 7.84 17.84 -1.61
CA GLY A 93 7.17 18.05 -2.89
C GLY A 93 5.81 17.37 -2.99
N VAL A 94 5.14 17.13 -1.86
CA VAL A 94 3.76 16.62 -1.78
C VAL A 94 2.87 17.62 -1.03
N ARG A 95 1.62 17.78 -1.45
CA ARG A 95 0.67 18.74 -0.86
C ARG A 95 -0.44 18.01 -0.12
N PRO A 96 -0.39 17.91 1.21
CA PRO A 96 -1.38 17.15 1.97
C PRO A 96 -2.75 17.85 2.02
N SER A 97 -3.80 17.04 2.12
CA SER A 97 -5.15 17.47 2.51
C SER A 97 -5.28 17.56 4.04
N ALA A 98 -6.48 17.87 4.51
CA ALA A 98 -6.82 17.72 5.93
C ALA A 98 -6.66 16.25 6.38
N LEU A 99 -6.31 16.07 7.65
CA LEU A 99 -6.24 14.75 8.28
C LEU A 99 -7.65 14.22 8.56
N VAL A 100 -7.85 12.93 8.28
CA VAL A 100 -9.07 12.20 8.62
C VAL A 100 -8.73 10.92 9.38
N PRO A 101 -9.63 10.37 10.22
CA PRO A 101 -9.39 9.11 10.91
C PRO A 101 -9.17 7.93 9.94
N SER A 102 -8.13 7.12 10.15
CA SER A 102 -7.90 5.90 9.37
C SER A 102 -8.43 4.67 10.11
N VAL A 103 -9.72 4.40 9.96
CA VAL A 103 -10.40 3.32 10.71
C VAL A 103 -9.93 1.93 10.32
N ILE A 104 -9.66 1.69 9.03
CA ILE A 104 -9.25 0.37 8.53
C ILE A 104 -7.80 0.05 8.92
N VAL A 105 -6.85 0.98 8.71
CA VAL A 105 -5.45 0.76 9.13
C VAL A 105 -5.37 0.60 10.65
N LYS A 106 -6.14 1.41 11.39
CA LYS A 106 -6.24 1.27 12.85
C LYS A 106 -6.72 -0.12 13.27
N ALA A 107 -7.75 -0.66 12.62
CA ALA A 107 -8.22 -2.02 12.90
C ALA A 107 -7.17 -3.09 12.53
N ARG A 108 -6.51 -2.95 11.37
CA ARG A 108 -5.43 -3.86 10.95
C ARG A 108 -4.26 -3.87 11.93
N LEU A 109 -3.82 -2.70 12.39
CA LEU A 109 -2.76 -2.59 13.40
C LEU A 109 -3.20 -3.19 14.74
N ALA A 110 -4.44 -2.93 15.17
CA ALA A 110 -4.99 -3.50 16.40
C ALA A 110 -4.97 -5.03 16.37
N GLU A 111 -5.43 -5.63 15.27
CA GLU A 111 -5.42 -7.07 15.06
C GLU A 111 -3.99 -7.63 15.00
N ARG A 112 -3.14 -7.04 14.15
CA ARG A 112 -1.77 -7.52 13.90
C ARG A 112 -0.90 -7.55 15.15
N TYR A 113 -1.05 -6.54 16.00
CA TYR A 113 -0.26 -6.38 17.22
C TYR A 113 -1.00 -6.80 18.49
N ALA A 114 -2.19 -7.38 18.36
CA ALA A 114 -3.05 -7.79 19.47
C ALA A 114 -3.24 -6.66 20.51
N VAL A 115 -3.46 -5.43 20.05
CA VAL A 115 -3.72 -4.26 20.89
C VAL A 115 -5.12 -3.74 20.70
N ARG A 116 -5.67 -3.11 21.75
CA ARG A 116 -6.97 -2.45 21.65
C ARG A 116 -6.87 -1.27 20.69
N ALA A 117 -7.83 -1.15 19.77
CA ALA A 117 -7.86 -0.08 18.79
C ALA A 117 -7.86 1.30 19.48
N GLU A 118 -8.53 1.47 20.61
CA GLU A 118 -8.56 2.75 21.35
C GLU A 118 -7.17 3.28 21.74
N LEU A 119 -6.15 2.42 21.82
CA LEU A 119 -4.77 2.80 22.12
C LEU A 119 -3.99 3.31 20.90
N LEU A 120 -4.55 3.16 19.69
CA LEU A 120 -3.97 3.58 18.44
C LEU A 120 -4.63 4.86 17.94
N ASP A 121 -3.84 5.90 17.71
CA ASP A 121 -4.28 7.08 16.97
C ASP A 121 -3.65 7.06 15.58
N VAL A 122 -4.48 6.68 14.60
CA VAL A 122 -4.09 6.60 13.20
C VAL A 122 -4.96 7.54 12.40
N ARG A 123 -4.31 8.45 11.71
CA ARG A 123 -4.95 9.38 10.77
C ARG A 123 -4.35 9.19 9.40
N LEU A 124 -5.02 9.68 8.38
CA LEU A 124 -4.49 9.71 7.02
C LEU A 124 -4.67 11.08 6.41
N THR A 125 -3.79 11.40 5.49
CA THR A 125 -3.95 12.51 4.54
C THR A 125 -3.78 11.97 3.13
N HIS A 126 -4.57 12.49 2.19
CA HIS A 126 -4.31 12.31 0.77
C HIS A 126 -3.41 13.47 0.34
N ALA A 127 -2.19 13.17 -0.06
CA ALA A 127 -1.23 14.17 -0.50
C ALA A 127 -1.13 14.18 -2.02
N ALA A 128 -1.40 15.35 -2.61
CA ALA A 128 -1.27 15.56 -4.04
C ALA A 128 0.21 15.69 -4.43
N LEU A 129 0.58 15.02 -5.51
CA LEU A 129 1.91 15.01 -6.09
C LEU A 129 1.78 15.25 -7.59
N ARG A 130 2.64 16.09 -8.17
CA ARG A 130 2.70 16.26 -9.63
C ARG A 130 3.77 15.32 -10.20
N SER A 131 3.42 14.55 -11.21
CA SER A 131 4.39 13.73 -11.94
C SER A 131 5.27 14.60 -12.85
N ASP A 132 6.39 14.06 -13.32
CA ASP A 132 7.30 14.79 -14.21
C ASP A 132 6.65 15.07 -15.57
N ALA A 133 5.79 14.15 -16.03
CA ALA A 133 4.91 14.33 -17.19
C ALA A 133 3.72 15.27 -16.94
N GLY A 134 3.58 15.84 -15.74
CA GLY A 134 2.48 16.72 -15.39
C GLY A 134 1.14 15.99 -15.22
N ALA A 135 1.09 14.77 -14.72
CA ALA A 135 -0.15 14.15 -14.25
C ALA A 135 -0.32 14.39 -12.75
N ASP A 136 -1.56 14.56 -12.28
CA ASP A 136 -1.84 14.54 -10.84
C ASP A 136 -1.77 13.12 -10.31
N ARG A 137 -1.08 12.96 -9.18
CA ARG A 137 -0.87 11.71 -8.47
C ARG A 137 -1.27 11.90 -7.02
N THR A 138 -1.68 10.80 -6.40
CA THR A 138 -2.06 10.80 -4.99
C THR A 138 -1.12 9.89 -4.23
N LEU A 139 -0.67 10.37 -3.08
CA LEU A 139 0.01 9.60 -2.05
C LEU A 139 -0.88 9.57 -0.81
N GLU A 140 -1.30 8.39 -0.39
CA GLU A 140 -1.98 8.19 0.89
C GLU A 140 -0.94 7.97 2.00
N ILE A 141 -0.90 8.90 2.96
CA ILE A 141 0.04 8.80 4.08
C ILE A 141 -0.76 8.50 5.33
N PHE A 142 -0.65 7.26 5.80
CA PHE A 142 -1.14 6.87 7.12
C PHE A 142 -0.12 7.33 8.17
N MET A 143 -0.60 8.01 9.21
CA MET A 143 0.21 8.53 10.29
C MET A 143 -0.22 7.86 11.58
N LEU A 144 0.66 7.06 12.19
CA LEU A 144 0.49 6.53 13.53
C LEU A 144 1.17 7.45 14.53
N ARG A 145 0.42 7.96 15.52
CA ARG A 145 1.00 8.78 16.58
C ARG A 145 1.81 7.91 17.55
N ARG A 146 3.06 8.28 17.84
CA ARG A 146 3.85 7.66 18.89
C ARG A 146 3.22 7.99 20.24
N THR A 147 2.95 6.96 21.03
CA THR A 147 2.53 7.10 22.42
C THR A 147 3.28 6.08 23.28
N PRO A 148 3.49 6.35 24.58
CA PRO A 148 4.12 5.39 25.48
C PRO A 148 3.38 4.04 25.60
N GLY A 149 2.10 3.99 25.20
CA GLY A 149 1.28 2.79 25.25
C GLY A 149 1.38 1.89 24.01
N LEU A 150 2.16 2.28 22.99
CA LEU A 150 2.37 1.42 21.82
C LEU A 150 3.23 0.20 22.19
N PRO A 151 2.96 -0.99 21.61
CA PRO A 151 3.83 -2.14 21.74
C PRO A 151 5.26 -1.84 21.31
N ALA A 152 6.22 -2.35 22.07
CA ALA A 152 7.63 -2.26 21.72
C ALA A 152 7.89 -2.93 20.35
N GLY A 153 8.64 -2.25 19.48
CA GLY A 153 9.00 -2.78 18.16
C GLY A 153 7.94 -2.64 17.08
N LEU A 154 6.73 -2.14 17.39
CA LEU A 154 5.65 -2.02 16.40
C LEU A 154 6.08 -1.17 15.20
N ILE A 155 6.62 0.02 15.45
CA ILE A 155 7.01 0.97 14.41
C ILE A 155 8.16 0.41 13.57
N GLU A 156 9.13 -0.23 14.23
CA GLU A 156 10.27 -0.87 13.58
C GLU A 156 9.81 -2.01 12.67
N GLN A 157 8.86 -2.84 13.12
CA GLN A 157 8.29 -3.90 12.30
C GLN A 157 7.51 -3.35 11.10
N GLU A 158 6.66 -2.33 11.30
CA GLU A 158 5.94 -1.66 10.22
C GLU A 158 6.89 -1.07 9.16
N ARG A 159 8.03 -0.52 9.61
CA ARG A 159 9.07 0.03 8.73
C ARG A 159 9.86 -1.04 7.99
N VAL A 160 10.23 -2.13 8.66
CA VAL A 160 11.05 -3.20 8.07
C VAL A 160 10.26 -3.98 7.03
N PHE A 161 8.99 -4.28 7.32
CA PHE A 161 8.16 -5.12 6.44
C PHE A 161 7.23 -4.32 5.53
N GLU A 162 7.20 -3.00 5.67
CA GLU A 162 6.42 -2.08 4.85
C GLU A 162 4.95 -2.50 4.71
N LEU A 163 4.33 -2.89 5.83
CA LEU A 163 3.08 -3.67 5.84
C LEU A 163 1.88 -2.91 5.26
N GLU A 164 1.88 -1.59 5.39
CA GLU A 164 0.87 -0.72 4.80
C GLU A 164 1.31 -0.08 3.48
N ARG A 165 2.56 -0.31 3.01
CA ARG A 165 2.99 0.20 1.71
C ARG A 165 2.30 -0.57 0.60
N HIS A 166 1.72 0.15 -0.35
CA HIS A 166 1.17 -0.45 -1.56
C HIS A 166 1.13 0.55 -2.72
N PHE A 167 1.00 0.02 -3.93
CA PHE A 167 0.54 0.77 -5.09
C PHE A 167 -0.88 0.36 -5.40
N ALA A 168 -1.70 1.33 -5.78
CA ALA A 168 -3.08 1.12 -6.15
C ALA A 168 -3.29 1.41 -7.62
N MET A 169 -3.99 0.50 -8.27
CA MET A 169 -4.51 0.67 -9.61
C MET A 169 -6.02 0.82 -9.54
N ARG A 170 -6.57 1.67 -10.39
CA ARG A 170 -8.01 1.80 -10.57
C ARG A 170 -8.43 1.12 -11.86
N LEU A 171 -9.48 0.31 -11.79
CA LEU A 171 -10.22 -0.23 -12.93
C LEU A 171 -11.35 0.75 -13.26
N PRO A 172 -11.24 1.58 -14.32
CA PRO A 172 -12.20 2.64 -14.60
C PRO A 172 -13.58 2.12 -14.98
N ASP A 173 -13.62 1.01 -15.72
CA ASP A 173 -14.84 0.39 -16.24
C ASP A 173 -15.02 -1.01 -15.62
N PRO A 174 -15.52 -1.08 -14.37
CA PRO A 174 -15.61 -2.35 -13.66
C PRO A 174 -16.64 -3.27 -14.29
N ASN A 175 -16.22 -4.51 -14.54
CA ASN A 175 -17.04 -5.60 -15.03
C ASN A 175 -16.69 -6.86 -14.25
N PRO A 176 -17.67 -7.65 -13.76
CA PRO A 176 -17.41 -8.87 -12.99
C PRO A 176 -16.44 -9.84 -13.66
N ILE A 177 -16.52 -10.00 -14.99
CA ILE A 177 -15.65 -10.89 -15.77
C ILE A 177 -14.21 -10.35 -15.78
N ILE A 178 -14.05 -9.03 -15.95
CA ILE A 178 -12.73 -8.39 -15.93
C ILE A 178 -12.12 -8.48 -14.53
N ILE A 179 -12.92 -8.24 -13.48
CA ILE A 179 -12.46 -8.29 -12.09
C ILE A 179 -11.98 -9.70 -11.72
N GLU A 180 -12.77 -10.74 -12.01
CA GLU A 180 -12.36 -12.12 -11.75
C GLU A 180 -11.19 -12.55 -12.65
N GLY A 181 -11.14 -12.06 -13.90
CA GLY A 181 -10.01 -12.28 -14.80
C GLY A 181 -8.71 -11.69 -14.26
N LEU A 182 -8.73 -10.44 -13.80
CA LEU A 182 -7.58 -9.78 -13.16
C LEU A 182 -7.17 -10.54 -11.89
N ARG A 183 -8.14 -10.92 -11.06
CA ARG A 183 -7.88 -11.72 -9.85
C ARG A 183 -7.22 -13.06 -10.17
N TRP A 184 -7.70 -13.76 -11.19
CA TRP A 184 -7.10 -15.02 -11.63
C TRP A 184 -5.66 -14.80 -12.13
N VAL A 185 -5.46 -13.85 -13.06
CA VAL A 185 -4.14 -13.57 -13.63
C VAL A 185 -3.12 -13.16 -12.57
N LEU A 186 -3.49 -12.24 -11.66
CA LEU A 186 -2.58 -11.79 -10.61
C LEU A 186 -2.15 -12.95 -9.71
N ARG A 187 -3.05 -13.91 -9.46
CA ARG A 187 -2.75 -15.09 -8.65
C ARG A 187 -1.93 -16.15 -9.36
N THR A 188 -2.22 -16.43 -10.62
CA THR A 188 -1.64 -17.58 -11.33
C THR A 188 -0.44 -17.23 -12.18
N ARG A 189 -0.28 -15.96 -12.56
CA ARG A 189 0.83 -15.49 -13.42
C ARG A 189 1.69 -14.44 -12.76
N ALA A 190 1.13 -13.65 -11.83
CA ALA A 190 1.88 -12.61 -11.13
C ALA A 190 2.35 -13.03 -9.73
N GLU A 191 2.07 -14.27 -9.32
CA GLU A 191 2.42 -14.85 -8.01
C GLU A 191 1.88 -14.09 -6.80
N PHE A 192 0.86 -13.25 -7.01
CA PHE A 192 0.21 -12.57 -5.90
C PHE A 192 -0.75 -13.50 -5.17
N HIS A 193 -0.72 -13.44 -3.86
CA HIS A 193 -1.74 -14.01 -3.00
C HIS A 193 -2.85 -12.99 -2.76
N TRP A 194 -4.04 -13.51 -2.47
CA TRP A 194 -5.13 -12.65 -2.06
C TRP A 194 -4.92 -12.17 -0.62
N ASP A 195 -4.88 -10.85 -0.43
CA ASP A 195 -4.60 -10.15 0.83
C ASP A 195 -5.83 -9.36 1.32
N GLY A 196 -7.03 -9.85 0.97
CA GLY A 196 -8.32 -9.29 1.37
C GLY A 196 -8.95 -8.34 0.35
N GLY A 197 -9.99 -7.65 0.79
CA GLY A 197 -10.80 -6.75 -0.03
C GLY A 197 -12.01 -6.26 0.74
N GLY A 198 -12.87 -5.50 0.08
CA GLY A 198 -14.16 -5.13 0.65
C GLY A 198 -14.85 -4.01 -0.13
N TYR A 199 -16.02 -3.63 0.36
CA TYR A 199 -16.83 -2.55 -0.18
C TYR A 199 -17.01 -1.43 0.86
N ASN A 200 -16.82 -0.19 0.42
CA ASN A 200 -17.10 1.00 1.21
C ASN A 200 -18.19 1.83 0.50
N PRO A 201 -19.44 1.85 1.02
CA PRO A 201 -20.52 2.65 0.43
C PRO A 201 -20.32 4.17 0.59
N HIS A 202 -19.45 4.59 1.50
CA HIS A 202 -19.20 6.00 1.80
C HIS A 202 -18.12 6.64 0.92
N ASP A 203 -17.26 5.84 0.28
CA ASP A 203 -16.28 6.36 -0.68
C ASP A 203 -16.90 6.46 -2.07
N ARG A 204 -16.96 7.66 -2.64
CA ARG A 204 -17.65 7.96 -3.91
C ARG A 204 -19.12 7.48 -3.93
N PRO A 205 -19.99 7.99 -3.05
CA PRO A 205 -21.39 7.54 -2.98
C PRO A 205 -22.16 7.76 -4.30
N ALA A 206 -21.84 8.84 -5.03
CA ALA A 206 -22.44 9.11 -6.35
C ALA A 206 -22.07 8.07 -7.43
N ALA A 207 -21.00 7.29 -7.21
CA ALA A 207 -20.58 6.19 -8.08
C ALA A 207 -21.01 4.81 -7.53
N GLY A 208 -21.88 4.76 -6.52
CA GLY A 208 -22.34 3.53 -5.89
C GLY A 208 -21.40 2.95 -4.85
N GLY A 209 -20.47 3.75 -4.33
CA GLY A 209 -19.44 3.29 -3.38
C GLY A 209 -18.16 2.84 -4.09
N THR A 210 -17.26 2.23 -3.33
CA THR A 210 -15.97 1.73 -3.84
C THR A 210 -15.72 0.31 -3.34
N SER A 211 -15.38 -0.59 -4.25
CA SER A 211 -14.82 -1.91 -3.92
C SER A 211 -13.32 -1.94 -4.16
N VAL A 212 -12.62 -2.73 -3.33
CA VAL A 212 -11.17 -2.92 -3.42
C VAL A 212 -10.79 -4.39 -3.30
N LEU A 213 -9.74 -4.79 -4.00
CA LEU A 213 -9.05 -6.07 -3.85
C LEU A 213 -7.58 -5.81 -3.50
N TYR A 214 -7.08 -6.49 -2.48
CA TYR A 214 -5.68 -6.42 -2.07
C TYR A 214 -4.95 -7.68 -2.46
N PHE A 215 -3.74 -7.51 -2.98
CA PHE A 215 -2.87 -8.58 -3.42
C PHE A 215 -1.52 -8.43 -2.75
N LEU A 216 -0.94 -9.54 -2.32
CA LEU A 216 0.36 -9.59 -1.65
C LEU A 216 1.31 -10.57 -2.34
N ARG A 217 2.53 -10.14 -2.61
CA ARG A 217 3.63 -10.98 -3.06
C ARG A 217 4.88 -10.77 -2.21
N LEU A 218 5.67 -11.81 -2.08
CA LEU A 218 7.02 -11.74 -1.55
C LEU A 218 8.00 -11.80 -2.73
N ALA A 219 8.82 -10.78 -2.91
CA ALA A 219 9.76 -10.67 -4.03
C ALA A 219 11.20 -10.52 -3.51
N PRO A 220 12.22 -11.02 -4.21
CA PRO A 220 13.62 -10.76 -3.86
C PRO A 220 13.91 -9.26 -3.81
N ASP A 221 14.66 -8.79 -2.82
CA ASP A 221 14.98 -7.36 -2.67
C ASP A 221 16.26 -6.92 -3.44
N GLY A 222 16.84 -7.83 -4.22
CA GLY A 222 18.10 -7.63 -4.95
C GLY A 222 19.36 -7.57 -4.07
N LYS A 223 19.23 -7.73 -2.75
CA LYS A 223 20.31 -7.68 -1.75
C LYS A 223 20.44 -8.99 -0.95
N GLY A 224 19.80 -10.05 -1.44
CA GLY A 224 19.77 -11.36 -0.79
C GLY A 224 18.69 -11.49 0.29
N GLY A 225 17.80 -10.49 0.42
CA GLY A 225 16.61 -10.53 1.26
C GLY A 225 15.33 -10.67 0.45
N VAL A 226 14.20 -10.51 1.14
CA VAL A 226 12.85 -10.56 0.58
C VAL A 226 12.12 -9.29 0.97
N CYS A 227 11.42 -8.68 0.02
CA CYS A 227 10.57 -7.53 0.22
C CYS A 227 9.09 -7.91 0.04
N ARG A 228 8.24 -7.13 0.72
CA ARG A 228 6.79 -7.22 0.59
C ARG A 228 6.33 -6.28 -0.53
N GLU A 229 5.58 -6.82 -1.47
CA GLU A 229 4.90 -6.04 -2.50
C GLU A 229 3.41 -6.21 -2.35
N ARG A 230 2.71 -5.08 -2.24
CA ARG A 230 1.27 -5.07 -2.09
C ARG A 230 0.65 -4.22 -3.17
N LEU A 231 -0.34 -4.77 -3.84
CA LEU A 231 -1.07 -4.16 -4.94
C LEU A 231 -2.55 -4.06 -4.55
N GLU A 232 -3.12 -2.86 -4.66
CA GLU A 232 -4.56 -2.64 -4.55
C GLU A 232 -5.15 -2.51 -5.95
N ILE A 233 -6.27 -3.17 -6.21
CA ILE A 233 -7.13 -2.90 -7.38
C ILE A 233 -8.44 -2.31 -6.87
N LYS A 234 -8.69 -1.05 -7.22
CA LYS A 234 -9.85 -0.25 -6.81
C LYS A 234 -10.83 -0.06 -7.96
N PHE A 235 -12.12 -0.12 -7.68
CA PHE A 235 -13.17 0.15 -8.65
C PHE A 235 -14.44 0.67 -7.99
N PHE A 236 -15.25 1.41 -8.73
CA PHE A 236 -16.49 2.00 -8.21
C PHE A 236 -17.67 1.06 -8.35
N GLY A 237 -18.62 1.17 -7.41
CA GLY A 237 -19.78 0.29 -7.30
C GLY A 237 -19.62 -0.82 -6.26
N ASP A 238 -20.72 -1.50 -5.99
CA ASP A 238 -20.78 -2.63 -5.07
C ASP A 238 -20.51 -3.94 -5.80
N PHE A 239 -19.36 -4.53 -5.49
CA PHE A 239 -18.96 -5.86 -5.93
C PHE A 239 -18.58 -6.75 -4.74
N SER A 240 -19.26 -6.57 -3.59
CA SER A 240 -19.01 -7.36 -2.38
C SER A 240 -19.05 -8.87 -2.64
N ALA A 241 -19.91 -9.34 -3.55
CA ALA A 241 -19.98 -10.76 -3.94
C ALA A 241 -18.65 -11.33 -4.50
N ILE A 242 -17.77 -10.49 -5.03
CA ILE A 242 -16.42 -10.86 -5.50
C ILE A 242 -15.36 -10.48 -4.46
N ALA A 243 -15.48 -9.29 -3.88
CA ALA A 243 -14.50 -8.77 -2.92
C ALA A 243 -14.46 -9.58 -1.62
N ASP A 244 -15.58 -10.17 -1.21
CA ASP A 244 -15.73 -10.88 0.06
C ASP A 244 -15.48 -12.39 -0.05
N THR A 245 -15.21 -12.93 -1.24
CA THR A 245 -14.97 -14.39 -1.43
C THR A 245 -13.75 -14.92 -0.64
N HIS A 246 -12.93 -14.05 -0.06
CA HIS A 246 -11.78 -14.43 0.80
C HIS A 246 -12.23 -14.82 2.20
N LEU A 247 -13.43 -14.37 2.58
CA LEU A 247 -14.07 -14.71 3.84
C LEU A 247 -14.75 -16.08 3.76
N ALA A 248 -14.97 -16.62 2.55
CA ALA A 248 -15.51 -17.96 2.37
C ALA A 248 -14.50 -19.01 2.88
N PRO A 249 -14.93 -20.03 3.65
CA PRO A 249 -14.07 -21.13 4.05
C PRO A 249 -13.48 -21.81 2.81
N CYS A 250 -12.15 -21.89 2.73
CA CYS A 250 -11.49 -22.65 1.68
C CYS A 250 -11.84 -24.13 1.88
N ALA A 251 -12.61 -24.71 0.96
CA ALA A 251 -13.02 -26.13 1.03
C ALA A 251 -11.83 -27.08 0.80
N ASP A 252 -10.75 -26.59 0.19
CA ASP A 252 -9.49 -27.30 0.10
C ASP A 252 -8.54 -26.80 1.19
N GLY A 253 -7.98 -27.72 1.97
CA GLY A 253 -6.92 -27.50 2.95
C GLY A 253 -5.60 -27.03 2.32
N ALA A 254 -5.66 -25.95 1.53
CA ALA A 254 -4.52 -25.21 1.03
C ALA A 254 -3.84 -24.54 2.22
N ARG A 255 -2.90 -25.30 2.80
CA ARG A 255 -1.78 -24.91 3.65
C ARG A 255 -1.85 -23.47 4.14
N SER A 256 -2.22 -23.33 5.42
CA SER A 256 -1.67 -22.26 6.24
C SER A 256 -0.16 -22.20 5.97
N TRP A 257 0.31 -21.07 5.44
CA TRP A 257 1.72 -20.83 5.25
C TRP A 257 2.47 -21.12 6.57
N GLU A 258 3.51 -21.96 6.48
CA GLU A 258 4.51 -22.06 7.54
C GLU A 258 5.25 -20.74 7.60
N VAL A 259 4.88 -19.95 8.60
CA VAL A 259 5.54 -18.72 9.00
C VAL A 259 7.03 -19.02 9.22
N PRO A 260 7.97 -18.29 8.59
CA PRO A 260 9.39 -18.43 8.90
C PRO A 260 9.58 -18.21 10.40
N PRO A 261 10.46 -18.98 11.09
CA PRO A 261 10.72 -18.77 12.50
C PRO A 261 11.08 -17.30 12.75
N GLY A 262 10.25 -16.57 13.51
CA GLY A 262 10.44 -15.15 13.82
C GLY A 262 9.51 -14.16 13.10
N ALA A 263 8.64 -14.58 12.18
CA ALA A 263 7.61 -13.70 11.62
C ALA A 263 6.36 -13.62 12.53
N PRO A 264 5.77 -12.43 12.77
CA PRO A 264 4.64 -12.28 13.68
C PRO A 264 3.41 -13.05 13.20
N HIS A 265 2.71 -13.70 14.13
CA HIS A 265 1.51 -14.51 13.89
C HIS A 265 0.26 -13.65 13.61
N ALA A 266 0.16 -13.01 12.45
CA ALA A 266 -1.09 -12.41 11.97
C ALA A 266 -1.09 -12.22 10.44
N TRP A 267 -1.22 -13.32 9.69
CA TRP A 267 -1.25 -13.32 8.22
C TRP A 267 -2.65 -13.61 7.66
N SER A 268 -3.69 -13.43 8.47
CA SER A 268 -5.09 -13.69 8.09
C SER A 268 -5.91 -12.46 8.45
N THR A 269 -6.44 -11.77 7.44
CA THR A 269 -7.42 -10.67 7.55
C THR A 269 -8.83 -11.17 7.92
N ARG A 270 -8.94 -12.24 8.71
CA ARG A 270 -10.25 -12.67 9.24
C ARG A 270 -10.55 -11.84 10.48
N PRO A 271 -11.51 -10.90 10.45
CA PRO A 271 -12.13 -10.49 11.70
C PRO A 271 -12.75 -11.73 12.33
N ARG A 272 -12.25 -12.14 13.50
CA ARG A 272 -12.96 -13.12 14.33
C ARG A 272 -14.20 -12.43 14.87
N GLY A 273 -15.35 -12.71 14.27
CA GLY A 273 -16.68 -12.57 14.85
C GLY A 273 -17.12 -11.15 15.23
N VAL A 274 -18.07 -10.62 14.45
CA VAL A 274 -19.25 -9.94 14.98
C VAL A 274 -20.46 -10.56 14.29
#